data_AF-A0AAW6ZC83-F1
#
_entry.id   AF-A0AAW6ZC83-F1
#
_cell.length_a   1.000
_cell.length_b   1.000
_cell.length_c   1.000
_cell.angle_alpha   90.00
_cell.angle_beta   90.00
_cell.angle_gamma   90.00
#
_symmetry.space_group_name_H-M   'P 1'
#
loop_
_entity.id
_entity.type
_entity.pdbx_description
1 polymer ?
#
loop_
_entity_poly.entity_id
_entity_poly.type
_entity_poly.pdbx_seq_one_letter_code
_entity_poly.pdbx_strand_id
1 'polypeptide(L)'
;MKFLSAAIVAVLTAGVSMTAAAAPAGYVPYKCDNGKKLNVVYEFDRSGNAVGASANAAGKQISLRVDKRQSDSTGTTFTNKRGFSMSAGYIDKNTHTTSEVVGVTDSRNRFIVKNCEPVNIDR
;
A
#
# COMPACT_ATOMS: atom_id res chain seq x y z
N MET A 1 -31.05 -31.53 -56.06
CA MET A 1 -30.07 -30.46 -56.30
C MET A 1 -29.61 -29.91 -54.96
N LYS A 2 -28.32 -29.60 -54.89
CA LYS A 2 -27.49 -29.36 -53.72
C LYS A 2 -27.18 -27.87 -53.71
N PHE A 3 -27.52 -27.15 -52.64
CA PHE A 3 -27.03 -25.79 -52.42
C PHE A 3 -26.63 -25.62 -50.96
N LEU A 4 -25.31 -25.50 -50.77
CA LEU A 4 -24.62 -25.12 -49.56
C LEU A 4 -24.83 -23.62 -49.31
N SER A 5 -24.92 -23.20 -48.05
CA SER A 5 -24.42 -21.90 -47.61
C SER A 5 -24.16 -21.94 -46.10
N ALA A 6 -22.88 -21.88 -45.75
CA ALA A 6 -22.37 -21.76 -44.39
C ALA A 6 -22.58 -20.34 -43.88
N ALA A 7 -22.97 -20.20 -42.60
CA ALA A 7 -22.90 -18.94 -41.89
C ALA A 7 -21.92 -19.10 -40.72
N ILE A 8 -20.74 -18.53 -40.89
CA ILE A 8 -19.71 -18.38 -39.87
C ILE A 8 -20.15 -17.19 -39.00
N VAL A 9 -20.55 -17.43 -37.76
CA VAL A 9 -20.76 -16.36 -36.78
C VAL A 9 -19.51 -16.27 -35.90
N ALA A 10 -18.62 -15.35 -36.24
CA ALA A 10 -17.54 -14.91 -35.37
C ALA A 10 -18.15 -13.99 -34.30
N VAL A 11 -18.17 -14.41 -33.03
CA VAL A 11 -18.48 -13.52 -31.91
C VAL A 11 -17.18 -13.12 -31.25
N LEU A 12 -16.91 -11.81 -31.34
CA LEU A 12 -15.75 -11.11 -30.81
C LEU A 12 -15.59 -11.38 -29.31
N THR A 13 -14.47 -11.99 -28.90
CA THR A 13 -14.00 -11.91 -27.52
C THR A 13 -13.52 -10.49 -27.28
N ALA A 14 -14.34 -9.67 -26.62
CA ALA A 14 -13.91 -8.37 -26.12
C ALA A 14 -12.84 -8.60 -25.04
N GLY A 15 -11.58 -8.61 -25.45
CA GLY A 15 -10.44 -8.51 -24.54
C GLY A 15 -10.55 -7.19 -23.80
N VAL A 16 -10.98 -7.23 -22.54
CA VAL A 16 -10.97 -6.04 -21.69
C VAL A 16 -9.50 -5.76 -21.38
N SER A 17 -8.92 -4.83 -22.12
CA SER A 17 -7.60 -4.29 -21.83
C SER A 17 -7.66 -3.68 -20.44
N MET A 18 -7.17 -4.39 -19.43
CA MET A 18 -6.97 -3.84 -18.10
C MET A 18 -5.95 -2.71 -18.25
N THR A 19 -6.42 -1.47 -18.36
CA THR A 19 -5.54 -0.32 -18.23
C THR A 19 -4.96 -0.39 -16.83
N ALA A 20 -3.65 -0.60 -16.73
CA ALA A 20 -2.95 -0.56 -15.46
C ALA A 20 -3.10 0.87 -14.93
N ALA A 21 -4.07 1.07 -14.02
CA ALA A 21 -4.23 2.34 -13.35
C ALA A 21 -2.92 2.64 -12.62
N ALA A 22 -2.34 3.82 -12.88
CA ALA A 22 -1.14 4.25 -12.19
C ALA A 22 -1.42 4.22 -10.68
N ALA A 23 -0.53 3.58 -9.92
CA ALA A 23 -0.63 3.57 -8.46
C ALA A 23 -0.62 5.03 -7.95
N PRO A 24 -1.42 5.35 -6.91
CA PRO A 24 -1.45 6.70 -6.37
C PRO A 24 -0.06 7.12 -5.89
N ALA A 25 0.26 8.41 -6.00
CA ALA A 25 1.52 8.95 -5.50
C ALA A 25 1.69 8.60 -4.00
N GLY A 26 2.89 8.17 -3.61
CA GLY A 26 3.17 7.72 -2.24
C GLY A 26 2.71 6.29 -1.92
N TYR A 27 2.21 5.53 -2.91
CA TYR A 27 1.88 4.12 -2.75
C TYR A 27 3.14 3.26 -2.64
N VAL A 28 3.21 2.44 -1.59
CA VAL A 28 4.29 1.49 -1.36
C VAL A 28 3.68 0.16 -0.90
N PRO A 29 3.83 -0.91 -1.69
CA PRO A 29 3.53 -2.26 -1.23
C PRO A 29 4.69 -2.80 -0.40
N TYR A 30 4.36 -3.56 0.64
CA TYR A 30 5.30 -4.21 1.53
C TYR A 30 5.00 -5.70 1.66
N LYS A 31 6.06 -6.49 1.78
CA LYS A 31 6.00 -7.89 2.18
C LYS A 31 6.45 -7.99 3.63
N CYS A 32 5.65 -8.66 4.44
CA CYS A 32 5.87 -8.79 5.87
C CYS A 32 6.07 -10.26 6.27
N ASP A 33 6.41 -10.49 7.55
CA ASP A 33 6.47 -11.82 8.15
C ASP A 33 5.21 -12.65 7.88
N ASN A 34 5.39 -13.97 7.83
CA ASN A 34 4.32 -14.97 7.59
C ASN A 34 3.58 -14.76 6.24
N GLY A 35 4.24 -14.13 5.26
CA GLY A 35 3.67 -13.89 3.93
C GLY A 35 2.54 -12.85 3.92
N LYS A 36 2.37 -12.10 5.02
CA LYS A 36 1.37 -11.04 5.09
C LYS A 36 1.79 -9.86 4.21
N LYS A 37 0.79 -9.12 3.74
CA LYS A 37 0.98 -7.93 2.91
C LYS A 37 0.57 -6.68 3.69
N LEU A 38 1.30 -5.60 3.43
CA LEU A 38 0.95 -4.26 3.88
C LEU A 38 1.02 -3.34 2.68
N ASN A 39 -0.05 -2.64 2.35
CA ASN A 39 -0.03 -1.63 1.30
C ASN A 39 -0.26 -0.27 1.95
N VAL A 40 0.63 0.69 1.74
CA VAL A 40 0.55 2.02 2.35
C VAL A 40 0.49 3.08 1.28
N VAL A 41 -0.40 4.06 1.44
CA VAL A 41 -0.36 5.33 0.70
C VAL A 41 0.03 6.41 1.69
N TYR A 42 1.21 7.00 1.51
CA TYR A 42 1.70 8.09 2.33
C TYR A 42 1.17 9.44 1.85
N GLU A 43 0.79 10.29 2.80
CA GLU A 43 0.41 11.67 2.55
C GLU A 43 1.56 12.59 2.98
N PHE A 44 1.96 13.51 2.11
CA PHE A 44 3.04 14.46 2.35
C PHE A 44 2.54 15.91 2.40
N ASP A 45 3.16 16.74 3.22
CA ASP A 45 2.98 18.19 3.16
C ASP A 45 3.76 18.81 1.97
N ARG A 46 3.66 20.14 1.82
CA ARG A 46 4.35 20.87 0.75
C ARG A 46 5.89 20.80 0.84
N SER A 47 6.43 20.56 2.03
CA SER A 47 7.86 20.40 2.28
C SER A 47 8.34 18.97 2.01
N GLY A 48 7.40 18.02 1.82
CA GLY A 48 7.69 16.62 1.56
C GLY A 48 7.74 15.75 2.81
N ASN A 49 7.38 16.28 3.99
CA ASN A 49 7.34 15.49 5.21
C ASN A 49 6.06 14.66 5.27
N ALA A 50 6.14 13.44 5.80
CA ALA A 50 4.94 12.65 6.03
C ALA A 50 4.00 13.35 7.03
N VAL A 51 2.71 13.33 6.73
CA VAL A 51 1.65 13.84 7.62
C VAL A 51 0.58 12.79 7.92
N GLY A 52 0.45 11.79 7.05
CA GLY A 52 -0.55 10.74 7.16
C GLY A 52 -0.16 9.49 6.39
N ALA A 53 -0.88 8.41 6.70
CA ALA A 53 -0.76 7.15 5.99
C ALA A 53 -2.11 6.44 5.94
N SER A 54 -2.47 5.93 4.78
CA SER A 54 -3.58 5.00 4.59
C SER A 54 -3.01 3.61 4.35
N ALA A 55 -3.16 2.73 5.33
CA ALA A 55 -2.61 1.38 5.32
C ALA A 55 -3.71 0.33 5.11
N ASN A 56 -3.44 -0.66 4.27
CA ASN A 56 -4.14 -1.94 4.24
C ASN A 56 -3.19 -3.01 4.82
N ALA A 57 -3.39 -3.35 6.10
CA ALA A 57 -2.57 -4.32 6.81
C ALA A 57 -3.31 -5.67 6.87
N ALA A 58 -2.85 -6.66 6.11
CA ALA A 58 -3.48 -7.98 6.02
C ALA A 58 -5.00 -7.93 5.76
N GLY A 59 -5.45 -7.06 4.83
CA GLY A 59 -6.86 -6.87 4.49
C GLY A 59 -7.59 -5.83 5.35
N LYS A 60 -6.98 -5.33 6.43
CA LYS A 60 -7.58 -4.33 7.31
C LYS A 60 -7.19 -2.92 6.91
N GLN A 61 -8.18 -2.09 6.58
CA GLN A 61 -7.97 -0.70 6.15
C GLN A 61 -7.91 0.25 7.36
N ILE A 62 -6.85 1.06 7.44
CA ILE A 62 -6.50 1.90 8.58
C ILE A 62 -5.99 3.24 8.06
N SER A 63 -6.62 4.34 8.45
CA SER A 63 -6.08 5.68 8.27
C SER A 63 -5.37 6.12 9.55
N LEU A 64 -4.17 6.69 9.39
CA LEU A 64 -3.25 7.10 10.44
C LEU A 64 -2.70 8.51 10.15
N ARG A 65 -2.30 9.21 11.21
CA ARG A 65 -1.62 10.52 11.16
C ARG A 65 -0.27 10.40 11.85
N VAL A 66 0.72 11.19 11.43
CA VAL A 66 2.01 11.20 12.11
C VAL A 66 1.85 11.62 13.57
N ASP A 67 2.40 10.83 14.48
CA ASP A 67 2.59 11.17 15.88
C ASP A 67 3.96 11.84 16.05
N LYS A 68 3.95 13.17 16.09
CA LYS A 68 5.16 13.98 16.24
C LYS A 68 5.88 13.77 17.57
N ARG A 69 5.21 13.20 18.58
CA ARG A 69 5.84 12.94 19.89
C ARG A 69 6.63 11.64 19.90
N GLN A 70 6.34 10.74 18.97
CA GLN A 70 6.99 9.42 18.83
C GLN A 70 7.77 9.28 17.51
N SER A 71 7.95 10.37 16.78
CA SER A 71 8.72 10.41 15.54
C SER A 71 9.96 11.28 15.76
N ASP A 72 11.08 10.87 15.18
CA ASP A 72 12.35 11.58 15.24
C ASP A 72 13.09 11.47 13.90
N SER A 73 14.38 11.80 13.87
CA SER A 73 15.20 11.74 12.64
C SER A 73 15.51 10.32 12.15
N THR A 74 15.20 9.29 12.94
CA THR A 74 15.49 7.89 12.63
C THR A 74 14.24 7.09 12.26
N GLY A 75 13.08 7.50 12.78
CA GLY A 75 11.83 6.77 12.60
C GLY A 75 10.61 7.67 12.52
N THR A 76 9.57 7.19 11.85
CA THR A 76 8.25 7.84 11.81
C THR A 76 7.18 6.92 12.39
N THR A 77 6.44 7.44 13.36
CA THR A 77 5.32 6.74 13.98
C THR A 77 4.01 7.38 13.52
N PHE A 78 3.07 6.56 13.06
CA PHE A 78 1.73 6.99 12.67
C PHE A 78 0.70 6.36 13.59
N THR A 79 -0.23 7.16 14.12
CA THR A 79 -1.28 6.68 15.04
C THR A 79 -2.67 7.18 14.64
N ASN A 80 -3.70 6.61 15.25
CA ASN A 80 -5.04 7.19 15.21
C ASN A 80 -5.76 7.06 16.56
N LYS A 81 -6.88 7.78 16.70
CA LYS A 81 -7.72 7.77 17.92
C LYS A 81 -8.33 6.41 18.26
N ARG A 82 -8.33 5.46 17.31
CA ARG A 82 -8.80 4.09 17.52
C ARG A 82 -7.73 3.19 18.13
N GLY A 83 -6.53 3.72 18.39
CA GLY A 83 -5.42 3.00 19.02
C GLY A 83 -4.56 2.18 18.06
N PHE A 84 -4.74 2.32 16.75
CA PHE A 84 -3.81 1.69 15.80
C PHE A 84 -2.51 2.50 15.73
N SER A 85 -1.40 1.79 15.59
CA SER A 85 -0.08 2.39 15.37
C SER A 85 0.65 1.70 14.22
N MET A 86 1.44 2.46 13.47
CA MET A 86 2.40 1.97 12.50
C MET A 86 3.74 2.63 12.76
N SER A 87 4.79 1.83 12.92
CA SER A 87 6.15 2.30 13.13
C SER A 87 7.01 1.94 11.94
N ALA A 88 7.74 2.91 11.41
CA ALA A 88 8.60 2.77 10.24
C ALA A 88 9.94 3.50 10.46
N GLY A 89 10.88 3.28 9.55
CA GLY A 89 12.02 4.19 9.39
C GLY A 89 11.57 5.62 9.08
N TYR A 90 12.50 6.56 8.98
CA TYR A 90 12.16 7.94 8.65
C TYR A 90 11.44 8.04 7.30
N ILE A 91 10.22 8.61 7.27
CA ILE A 91 9.39 8.72 6.07
C ILE A 91 9.29 10.18 5.59
N ASP A 92 9.82 10.44 4.41
CA ASP A 92 9.55 11.63 3.60
C ASP A 92 9.29 11.24 2.13
N LYS A 93 9.05 12.23 1.27
CA LYS A 93 8.83 12.03 -0.16
C LYS A 93 9.97 11.29 -0.89
N ASN A 94 11.17 11.22 -0.32
CA ASN A 94 12.35 10.59 -0.91
C ASN A 94 12.64 9.20 -0.29
N THR A 95 12.31 9.00 0.98
CA THR A 95 12.61 7.76 1.72
C THR A 95 11.44 6.78 1.79
N HIS A 96 10.21 7.20 1.46
CA HIS A 96 9.02 6.36 1.61
C HIS A 96 9.07 5.03 0.85
N THR A 97 9.73 4.97 -0.31
CA THR A 97 9.82 3.75 -1.13
C THR A 97 10.92 2.79 -0.68
N THR A 98 11.83 3.23 0.18
CA THR A 98 13.02 2.46 0.61
C THR A 98 13.00 2.16 2.10
N SER A 99 12.24 2.91 2.88
CA SER A 99 12.15 2.71 4.33
C SER A 99 11.29 1.51 4.68
N GLU A 100 11.81 0.67 5.58
CA GLU A 100 11.10 -0.46 6.15
C GLU A 100 10.03 -0.02 7.15
N VAL A 101 9.03 -0.89 7.33
CA VAL A 101 8.00 -0.76 8.35
C VAL A 101 8.21 -1.84 9.40
N VAL A 102 8.49 -1.44 10.64
CA VAL A 102 8.66 -2.35 11.79
C VAL A 102 7.38 -3.17 12.01
N GLY A 103 6.22 -2.52 11.88
CA GLY A 103 4.93 -3.20 11.88
C GLY A 103 3.73 -2.29 12.09
N VAL A 104 2.55 -2.89 12.05
CA VAL A 104 1.27 -2.25 12.37
C VAL A 104 0.63 -2.99 13.53
N THR A 105 0.24 -2.26 14.57
CA THR A 105 -0.42 -2.80 15.77
C THR A 105 -1.87 -2.35 15.90
N ASP A 106 -2.69 -3.18 16.54
CA ASP A 106 -4.04 -2.83 16.96
C ASP A 106 -4.05 -2.05 18.30
N SER A 107 -5.24 -1.67 18.76
CA SER A 107 -5.46 -0.94 20.01
C SER A 107 -5.06 -1.70 21.28
N ARG A 108 -4.68 -2.96 21.17
CA ARG A 108 -4.16 -3.81 22.26
C ARG A 108 -2.66 -4.08 22.08
N ASN A 109 -1.98 -3.28 21.26
CA ASN A 109 -0.56 -3.42 20.91
C ASN A 109 -0.20 -4.76 20.28
N ARG A 110 -1.15 -5.44 19.63
CA ARG A 110 -0.89 -6.71 18.94
C ARG A 110 -0.56 -6.45 17.48
N PHE A 111 0.51 -7.08 16.99
CA PHE A 111 0.91 -6.95 15.59
C PHE A 111 -0.13 -7.57 14.65
N ILE A 112 -0.61 -6.76 13.72
CA ILE A 112 -1.39 -7.20 12.55
C ILE A 112 -0.41 -7.73 11.50
N VAL A 113 0.67 -6.97 11.27
CA VAL A 113 1.83 -7.29 10.42
C VAL A 113 3.10 -6.81 11.11
N LYS A 114 4.24 -7.42 10.78
CA LYS A 114 5.56 -7.14 11.39
C LYS A 114 6.67 -7.34 10.35
N ASN A 115 7.79 -6.63 10.52
CA ASN A 115 9.01 -6.74 9.71
C ASN A 115 8.69 -6.67 8.22
N CYS A 116 8.21 -5.51 7.80
CA CYS A 116 7.69 -5.28 6.47
C CYS A 116 8.72 -4.54 5.61
N GLU A 117 9.19 -5.18 4.56
CA GLU A 117 10.14 -4.63 3.60
C GLU A 117 9.39 -4.11 2.36
N PRO A 118 9.77 -2.93 1.82
CA PRO A 118 9.15 -2.42 0.61
C PRO A 118 9.43 -3.39 -0.55
N VAL A 119 8.38 -3.73 -1.30
CA VAL A 119 8.53 -4.49 -2.53
C VAL A 119 8.95 -3.51 -3.61
N ASN A 120 10.18 -3.66 -4.12
CA ASN A 120 10.61 -2.93 -5.31
C ASN A 120 9.67 -3.29 -6.45
N ILE A 121 8.81 -2.35 -6.83
CA ILE A 121 8.14 -2.40 -8.12
C ILE A 121 9.21 -1.89 -9.09
N ASP A 122 9.94 -2.81 -9.73
CA ASP A 122 10.84 -2.44 -10.84
C ASP A 122 10.10 -1.49 -11.77
N ARG A 123 10.71 -0.31 -11.97
CA ARG A 123 10.19 0.78 -12.79
C ARG A 123 10.24 0.43 -14.28
#